data_AF-A0A4S2UP38-F1
#
_entry.id   AF-A0A4S2UP38-F1
#
_cell.length_a   1.000
_cell.length_b   1.000
_cell.length_c   1.000
_cell.angle_alpha   90.00
_cell.angle_beta   90.00
_cell.angle_gamma   90.00
#
_symmetry.space_group_name_H-M   'P 1'
#
loop_
_entity.id
_entity.type
_entity.pdbx_description
1 polymer ?
#
loop_
_entity_poly.entity_id
_entity_poly.type
_entity_poly.pdbx_seq_one_letter_code
_entity_poly.pdbx_strand_id
1 'polypeptide(L)' 'MRPGDSATYGIGWTFKQIVIREIDWTRGRAYAVDTEGQQIEVATSVRRTGLTPEVGQTWLVDRTFGPYTFVALISHEPPA' A
#
# COMPACT_ATOMS: atom_id res chain seq x y z
N MET A 1 18.78 22.42 -15.02
CA MET A 1 18.13 21.72 -13.89
C MET A 1 16.66 21.56 -14.21
N ARG A 2 16.15 20.34 -14.28
CA ARG A 2 14.71 20.10 -14.49
C ARG A 2 14.01 20.01 -13.12
N PRO A 3 12.88 20.69 -12.92
CA PRO A 3 12.07 20.54 -11.73
C PRO A 3 11.27 19.23 -11.84
N GLY A 4 11.40 18.33 -10.88
CA GLY A 4 10.71 17.03 -10.90
C GLY A 4 11.18 16.04 -9.84
N ASP A 5 12.38 16.20 -9.29
CA ASP A 5 12.85 15.38 -8.19
C ASP A 5 12.42 15.99 -6.85
N SER A 6 11.16 15.77 -6.47
CA SER A 6 10.81 15.72 -5.05
C SER A 6 11.34 14.41 -4.47
N ALA A 7 12.67 14.28 -4.42
CA ALA A 7 13.34 13.44 -3.44
C ALA A 7 13.21 14.14 -2.09
N THR A 8 12.01 14.06 -1.52
CA THR A 8 11.77 14.47 -0.13
C THR A 8 12.53 13.48 0.74
N TYR A 9 13.77 13.83 1.11
CA TYR A 9 14.51 13.27 2.24
C TYR A 9 13.85 13.71 3.57
N GLY A 10 12.52 13.63 3.64
CA GLY A 10 11.82 13.65 4.90
C GLY A 10 12.05 12.30 5.55
N ILE A 11 12.21 12.28 6.87
CA ILE A 11 12.00 11.10 7.70
C ILE A 11 10.49 10.79 7.65
N GLY A 12 9.98 10.54 6.44
CA GLY A 12 8.62 10.15 6.16
C GLY A 12 8.57 8.67 6.45
N TRP A 13 7.74 8.30 7.41
CA TRP A 13 7.51 6.92 7.80
C TRP A 13 7.35 6.09 6.54
N THR A 14 8.31 5.19 6.28
CA THR A 14 8.30 4.35 5.07
C THR A 14 7.14 3.36 5.10
N PHE A 15 6.54 3.19 6.28
CA PHE A 15 5.39 2.37 6.55
C PHE A 15 4.10 3.18 6.64
N LYS A 16 3.01 2.67 6.05
CA LYS A 16 1.65 3.19 6.24
C LYS A 16 0.67 2.07 6.51
N GLN A 17 -0.32 2.33 7.35
CA GLN A 17 -1.50 1.49 7.49
C GLN A 17 -2.54 1.91 6.45
N ILE A 18 -3.07 0.95 5.72
CA ILE A 18 -4.02 1.16 4.63
C ILE A 18 -5.19 0.19 4.72
N VAL A 19 -6.32 0.57 4.13
CA VAL A 19 -7.46 -0.31 3.89
C VAL A 19 -7.65 -0.46 2.38
N ILE A 20 -7.66 -1.70 1.90
CA ILE A 20 -7.83 -1.99 0.47
C ILE A 20 -9.28 -1.70 0.07
N ARG A 21 -9.45 -0.87 -0.97
CA ARG A 21 -10.76 -0.53 -1.53
C ARG A 21 -11.05 -1.28 -2.81
N GLU A 22 -10.03 -1.52 -3.61
CA GLU A 22 -10.16 -2.18 -4.90
C GLU A 22 -8.86 -2.92 -5.23
N ILE A 23 -8.97 -4.02 -5.99
CA ILE A 23 -7.81 -4.72 -6.52
C ILE A 23 -8.02 -4.96 -8.01
N ASP A 24 -7.11 -4.40 -8.81
CA ASP A 24 -6.98 -4.70 -10.23
C ASP A 24 -5.91 -5.78 -10.41
N TRP A 25 -6.37 -7.02 -10.49
CA TRP A 25 -5.51 -8.18 -10.72
C TRP A 25 -4.87 -8.20 -12.11
N THR A 26 -5.50 -7.56 -13.10
CA THR A 26 -4.97 -7.52 -14.48
C THR A 26 -3.76 -6.60 -14.58
N ARG A 27 -3.75 -5.51 -13.80
CA ARG A 27 -2.63 -4.55 -13.71
C ARG A 27 -1.68 -4.84 -12.56
N GLY A 28 -2.00 -5.82 -11.71
CA GLY A 28 -1.18 -6.19 -10.56
C GLY A 28 -1.14 -5.08 -9.48
N ARG A 29 -2.23 -4.34 -9.31
CA ARG A 29 -2.32 -3.16 -8.42
C ARG A 29 -3.50 -3.28 -7.45
N ALA A 30 -3.26 -2.90 -6.20
CA ALA A 30 -4.30 -2.70 -5.21
C ALA A 30 -4.39 -1.20 -4.90
N TYR A 31 -5.62 -0.69 -4.91
CA TYR A 31 -5.94 0.67 -4.57
C TYR A 31 -6.48 0.70 -3.14
N ALA A 32 -5.83 1.47 -2.29
CA ALA A 32 -6.10 1.53 -0.88
C ALA A 32 -6.15 2.96 -0.38
N VAL A 33 -6.68 3.14 0.83
CA VAL A 33 -6.75 4.44 1.49
C VAL A 33 -6.07 4.33 2.83
N ASP A 34 -5.18 5.27 3.16
CA ASP A 34 -4.55 5.32 4.48
C ASP A 34 -5.44 5.96 5.55
N THR A 35 -4.93 6.02 6.78
CA THR A 35 -5.64 6.62 7.93
C THR A 35 -5.89 8.12 7.78
N GLU A 36 -5.20 8.79 6.86
CA GLU A 36 -5.33 10.23 6.58
C GLU A 36 -6.26 10.50 5.38
N GLY A 37 -6.81 9.44 4.76
CA GLY A 37 -7.67 9.53 3.58
C GLY A 37 -6.91 9.62 2.25
N GLN A 38 -5.58 9.46 2.27
CA GLN A 38 -4.76 9.47 1.06
C GLN A 38 -4.95 8.18 0.26
N GLN A 39 -5.15 8.31 -1.05
CA GLN A 39 -5.14 7.15 -1.95
C GLN A 39 -3.72 6.65 -2.16
N ILE A 40 -3.54 5.35 -2.00
CA ILE A 40 -2.26 4.65 -2.11
C ILE A 40 -2.42 3.49 -3.07
N GLU A 41 -1.46 3.38 -3.98
CA GLU A 41 -1.34 2.25 -4.87
C GLU A 41 -0.25 1.29 -4.38
N VAL A 42 -0.59 0.00 -4.31
CA VAL A 42 0.28 -1.06 -3.80
C VAL A 42 0.42 -2.15 -4.85
N ALA A 43 1.65 -2.61 -5.10
CA ALA A 43 1.89 -3.69 -6.04
C ALA A 43 1.43 -5.04 -5.43
N THR A 44 0.55 -5.77 -6.10
CA THR A 44 0.06 -7.08 -5.62
C THR A 44 1.04 -8.22 -5.90
N SER A 45 2.03 -8.00 -6.77
CA SER A 45 3.08 -8.96 -7.09
C SER A 45 4.08 -9.16 -5.94
N VAL A 46 4.26 -8.15 -5.08
CA VAL A 46 5.25 -8.19 -3.99
C VAL A 46 4.55 -8.28 -2.65
N ARG A 47 4.59 -9.47 -2.05
CA ARG A 47 3.95 -9.81 -0.78
C ARG A 47 4.99 -10.46 0.14
N ARG A 48 5.38 -9.77 1.21
CA ARG A 48 6.38 -10.32 2.17
C ARG A 48 5.80 -11.43 3.05
N THR A 49 4.48 -11.43 3.23
CA THR A 49 3.76 -12.43 4.05
C THR A 49 3.36 -13.69 3.29
N GLY A 50 3.41 -13.68 1.95
CA GLY A 50 2.85 -14.74 1.11
C GLY A 50 1.31 -14.77 1.02
N LEU A 51 0.61 -13.94 1.82
CA LEU A 51 -0.84 -13.86 1.81
C LEU A 51 -1.35 -13.06 0.60
N THR A 52 -2.48 -13.47 0.03
CA THR A 52 -3.14 -12.74 -1.05
C THR A 52 -3.98 -11.61 -0.46
N PRO A 53 -3.75 -10.34 -0.86
CA PRO A 53 -4.56 -9.22 -0.41
C PRO A 53 -6.00 -9.33 -0.92
N GLU A 54 -6.95 -8.93 -0.11
CA GLU A 54 -8.37 -8.87 -0.44
C GLU A 54 -8.96 -7.49 -0.12
N VAL A 55 -10.02 -7.12 -0.82
CA VAL A 55 -10.75 -5.88 -0.56
C VAL A 55 -11.32 -5.89 0.86
N GLY A 56 -11.22 -4.75 1.56
CA GLY A 56 -11.64 -4.60 2.96
C GLY A 56 -10.55 -4.90 3.98
N GLN A 57 -9.46 -5.57 3.60
CA GLN A 57 -8.38 -5.87 4.53
C GLN A 57 -7.57 -4.63 4.90
N THR A 58 -7.12 -4.58 6.15
CA THR A 58 -6.19 -3.56 6.65
C THR A 58 -4.76 -4.09 6.63
N TRP A 59 -3.87 -3.37 5.98
CA TRP A 59 -2.48 -3.77 5.77
C TRP A 59 -1.49 -2.71 6.22
N LEU A 60 -0.35 -3.17 6.71
CA LEU A 60 0.86 -2.37 6.77
C LEU A 60 1.61 -2.50 5.44
N VAL A 61 1.92 -1.38 4.81
CA VAL A 61 2.67 -1.32 3.55
C VAL A 61 3.96 -0.54 3.70
N ASP A 62 4.99 -0.93 2.95
CA ASP A 62 6.33 -0.31 2.98
C ASP A 62 6.79 0.08 1.56
N ARG A 63 7.40 1.26 1.45
CA ARG A 63 7.98 1.80 0.20
C ARG A 63 9.50 2.03 0.26
N THR A 64 10.20 1.46 1.24
CA THR A 64 11.67 1.63 1.39
C THR A 64 12.46 1.29 0.13
N PHE A 65 11.98 0.32 -0.68
CA PHE A 65 12.67 -0.16 -1.88
C PHE A 65 11.96 0.22 -3.19
N GLY A 66 11.06 1.20 -3.18
CA GLY A 66 10.36 1.66 -4.38
C GLY A 66 8.84 1.75 -4.19
N PRO A 67 8.02 1.00 -4.95
CA PRO A 67 6.57 1.03 -4.78
C PRO A 67 6.15 0.48 -3.40
N TYR A 68 4.94 0.83 -2.95
CA TYR A 68 4.40 0.22 -1.74
C TYR A 68 4.21 -1.29 -1.94
N THR A 69 4.60 -2.04 -0.92
CA THR A 69 4.53 -3.50 -0.87
C THR A 69 3.85 -3.96 0.40
N PHE A 70 3.14 -5.09 0.36
CA PHE A 70 2.44 -5.64 1.52
C PHE A 70 3.43 -6.26 2.52
N VAL A 71 3.45 -5.73 3.74
CA VAL A 71 4.38 -6.16 4.82
C VAL A 71 3.70 -7.05 5.84
N ALA A 72 2.53 -6.64 6.33
CA ALA A 72 1.79 -7.38 7.36
C ALA A 72 0.29 -7.11 7.22
N LEU A 73 -0.51 -8.17 7.37
CA LEU A 73 -1.96 -8.06 7.52
C LEU A 73 -2.25 -7.68 8.97
N ILE A 74 -2.95 -6.57 9.19
CA ILE A 74 -3.30 -6.07 10.53
C ILE A 74 -4.66 -6.65 10.95
N SER A 75 -5.64 -6.57 10.07
CA SER A 75 -6.98 -7.11 10.33
C SER A 75 -7.70 -7.42 9.03
N HIS A 76 -8.59 -8.41 9.13
CA HIS A 76 -9.64 -8.68 8.15
C HIS A 76 -10.94 -8.36 8.87
N GLU A 77 -11.50 -7.17 8.61
CA GLU A 77 -12.84 -6.88 9.08
C GLU A 77 -13.78 -7.16 7.91
N PRO A 78 -14.66 -8.17 8.01
CA PRO A 78 -15.65 -8.40 6.97
C PRO A 78 -16.53 -7.14 6.85
N PRO A 79 -16.93 -6.72 5.64
CA PRO A 79 -17.87 -5.63 5.50
C PRO A 79 -19.15 -5.98 6.28
N ALA A 80 -19.57 -5.06 7.15
CA ALA A 80 -20.82 -5.15 7.92
C ALA A 80 -22.05 -5.22 7.01
#